data_AF-A0A4U5TV55-F1
#
_entry.id   AF-A0A4U5TV55-F1
#
_cell.length_a   1.000
_cell.length_b   1.000
_cell.length_c   1.000
_cell.angle_alpha   90.00
_cell.angle_beta   90.00
_cell.angle_gamma   90.00
#
_symmetry.space_group_name_H-M   'P 1'
#
loop_
_entity.id
_entity.type
_entity.pdbx_description
1 polymer ?
#
loop_
_entity_poly.entity_id
_entity_poly.type
_entity_poly.pdbx_seq_one_letter_code
_entity_poly.pdbx_strand_id
1 'polypeptide(L)'
;MSPCRVRTVGLMLRTGPVTCYQVFCGRYVNEHMVTHGVMSEHPMVLSFSDLSVWCYLCEAYVHHQILFEAKNAAHCNKFGEEIPPWT
;
A
#
# COMPACT_ATOMS: atom_id res chain seq x y z
N MET A 1 -16.51 3.28 9.32
CA MET A 1 -16.37 3.73 7.91
C MET A 1 -17.19 2.83 7.02
N SER A 2 -18.02 3.40 6.16
CA SER A 2 -18.73 2.66 5.10
C SER A 2 -17.71 2.03 4.15
N PRO A 3 -17.94 0.80 3.64
CA PRO A 3 -17.01 0.16 2.71
C PRO A 3 -16.97 0.94 1.40
N CYS A 4 -15.80 1.47 1.06
CA CYS A 4 -15.61 2.09 -0.24
C CYS A 4 -15.67 1.00 -1.31
N ARG A 5 -16.63 1.11 -2.24
CA ARG A 5 -16.75 0.15 -3.35
C ARG A 5 -15.60 0.24 -4.36
N VAL A 6 -14.76 1.29 -4.28
CA VAL A 6 -13.61 1.52 -5.15
C VAL A 6 -12.34 1.03 -4.45
N ARG A 7 -11.85 -0.16 -4.84
CA ARG A 7 -10.66 -0.82 -4.26
C ARG A 7 -9.37 -0.44 -5.00
N THR A 8 -9.12 0.85 -5.22
CA THR A 8 -8.01 1.32 -6.07
C THR A 8 -6.68 1.50 -5.34
N VAL A 9 -6.63 1.51 -4.00
CA VAL A 9 -5.38 1.70 -3.25
C VAL A 9 -5.22 0.65 -2.16
N GLY A 10 -4.05 0.01 -2.17
CA GLY A 10 -3.75 -1.22 -1.47
C GLY A 10 -3.19 -1.03 -0.06
N LEU A 11 -2.88 -2.19 0.51
CA LEU A 11 -2.30 -2.47 1.81
C LEU A 11 -1.59 -1.30 2.49
N MET A 12 -1.98 -1.05 3.73
CA MET A 12 -1.11 -0.36 4.68
C MET A 12 -0.03 -1.30 5.20
N LEU A 13 1.21 -0.89 4.97
CA LEU A 13 2.39 -1.55 5.47
C LEU A 13 2.84 -0.80 6.71
N ARG A 14 2.95 -1.49 7.84
CA ARG A 14 3.61 -0.93 9.03
C ARG A 14 5.02 -1.50 9.03
N THR A 15 6.04 -0.69 9.30
CA THR A 15 7.38 -1.19 9.63
C THR A 15 7.31 -1.80 11.04
N GLY A 16 6.77 -3.01 11.15
CA GLY A 16 6.56 -3.72 12.41
C GLY A 16 5.65 -4.95 12.25
N PRO A 17 5.45 -5.75 13.32
CA PRO A 17 4.80 -7.07 13.24
C PRO A 17 3.30 -7.05 12.91
N VAL A 18 2.66 -5.87 12.84
CA VAL A 18 1.21 -5.76 12.58
C VAL A 18 0.96 -4.89 11.36
N THR A 19 0.74 -5.55 10.23
CA THR A 19 0.19 -4.98 8.99
C THR A 19 -1.34 -5.13 9.01
N CYS A 20 -2.08 -4.04 8.83
CA CYS A 20 -3.55 -4.09 8.92
C CYS A 20 -4.24 -4.63 7.65
N TYR A 21 -3.52 -4.77 6.53
CA TYR A 21 -3.98 -5.36 5.26
C TYR A 21 -5.33 -4.83 4.72
N GLN A 22 -5.78 -3.65 5.17
CA GLN A 22 -7.03 -3.05 4.72
C GLN A 22 -6.86 -2.36 3.37
N VAL A 23 -7.94 -2.33 2.59
CA VAL A 23 -7.97 -1.78 1.22
C VAL A 23 -9.01 -0.68 1.17
N PHE A 24 -8.61 0.48 0.64
CA PHE A 24 -9.43 1.69 0.58
C PHE A 24 -9.21 2.41 -0.76
N CYS A 25 -10.04 3.40 -1.06
CA CYS A 25 -9.80 4.21 -2.24
C CYS A 25 -8.69 5.25 -2.00
N GLY A 26 -8.03 5.63 -3.10
CA GLY A 26 -6.97 6.63 -3.08
C GLY A 26 -7.45 8.06 -2.90
N ARG A 27 -6.48 8.97 -2.90
CA ARG A 27 -6.73 10.42 -2.76
C ARG A 27 -7.59 11.02 -3.86
N TYR A 28 -7.51 10.48 -5.08
CA TYR A 28 -8.28 10.96 -6.22
C TYR A 28 -9.74 10.47 -6.26
N VAL A 29 -10.18 9.72 -5.25
CA VAL A 29 -11.54 9.14 -5.20
C VAL A 29 -12.32 9.70 -4.01
N ASN A 30 -12.08 9.21 -2.80
CA ASN A 30 -12.72 9.70 -1.57
C ASN A 30 -11.73 9.73 -0.37
N GLU A 31 -10.42 9.62 -0.63
CA GLU A 31 -9.38 9.76 0.40
C GLU A 31 -9.43 8.78 1.59
N HIS A 32 -10.26 7.72 1.55
CA HIS A 32 -10.39 6.78 2.67
C HIS A 32 -9.07 6.17 3.15
N MET A 33 -8.11 5.92 2.24
CA MET A 33 -6.79 5.43 2.62
C MET A 33 -5.96 6.50 3.36
N VAL A 34 -6.10 7.77 2.98
CA VAL A 34 -5.45 8.89 3.67
C VAL A 34 -6.02 9.02 5.09
N THR A 35 -7.34 9.01 5.22
CA THR A 35 -8.02 9.08 6.53
C THR A 35 -7.62 7.90 7.42
N HIS A 36 -7.57 6.68 6.88
CA HIS A 36 -7.14 5.51 7.63
C HIS A 36 -5.68 5.66 8.13
N GLY A 37 -4.79 6.22 7.32
CA GLY A 37 -3.38 6.38 7.67
C GLY A 37 -3.17 7.33 8.83
N VAL A 38 -3.95 8.40 8.87
CA VAL A 38 -3.96 9.36 9.98
C VAL A 38 -4.58 8.73 11.23
N MET A 39 -5.76 8.11 11.11
CA MET A 39 -6.50 7.58 12.27
C MET A 39 -5.85 6.36 12.92
N SER A 40 -5.13 5.55 12.13
CA SER A 40 -4.51 4.30 12.60
C SER A 40 -2.99 4.40 12.74
N GLU A 41 -2.41 5.58 12.53
CA GLU A 41 -0.95 5.81 12.57
C GLU A 41 -0.19 4.83 11.66
N HIS A 42 -0.72 4.66 10.46
CA HIS A 42 -0.18 3.79 9.42
C HIS A 42 0.30 4.64 8.25
N PRO A 43 1.56 5.10 8.28
CA PRO A 43 2.03 6.09 7.34
C PRO A 43 2.31 5.53 5.95
N MET A 44 2.57 4.23 5.79
CA MET A 44 2.93 3.66 4.49
C MET A 44 1.79 2.89 3.84
N VAL A 45 1.59 3.13 2.54
CA VAL A 45 0.54 2.51 1.72
C VAL A 45 1.12 1.97 0.43
N LEU A 46 0.68 0.78 -0.01
CA LEU A 46 1.04 0.16 -1.27
C LEU A 46 -0.04 0.41 -2.31
N SER A 47 0.29 1.03 -3.43
CA SER A 47 -0.64 1.22 -4.54
C SER A 47 -0.77 -0.05 -5.38
N PHE A 48 -2.01 -0.49 -5.69
CA PHE A 48 -2.23 -1.62 -6.61
C PHE A 48 -2.13 -1.21 -8.08
N SER A 49 -2.14 0.09 -8.39
CA SER A 49 -2.07 0.59 -9.77
C SER A 49 -0.69 0.37 -10.38
N ASP A 50 0.36 0.61 -9.59
CA ASP A 50 1.76 0.65 -10.02
C ASP A 50 2.73 0.00 -9.02
N LEU A 51 2.23 -0.60 -7.93
CA LEU A 51 3.03 -1.23 -6.86
C LEU A 51 4.01 -0.28 -6.16
N SER A 52 3.80 1.03 -6.30
CA SER A 52 4.55 2.05 -5.58
C SER A 52 4.13 2.09 -4.11
N VAL A 53 5.06 2.41 -3.22
CA VAL A 53 4.76 2.61 -1.79
C VAL A 53 4.88 4.09 -1.49
N TRP A 54 3.85 4.67 -0.91
CA TRP A 54 3.81 6.07 -0.48
C TRP A 54 3.84 6.16 1.03
N CYS A 55 4.65 7.07 1.58
CA CYS A 55 4.66 7.41 2.99
C CYS A 55 3.99 8.77 3.22
N TYR A 56 2.91 8.82 4.00
CA TYR A 56 2.21 10.06 4.35
C TYR A 56 3.02 10.99 5.24
N LEU A 57 3.90 10.46 6.10
CA LEU A 57 4.74 11.29 6.97
C LEU A 57 5.92 11.92 6.22
N CYS A 58 6.52 11.18 5.30
CA CYS A 58 7.65 11.66 4.51
C CYS A 58 7.22 12.41 3.24
N GLU A 59 5.94 12.33 2.89
CA GLU A 59 5.38 12.83 1.63
C GLU A 59 6.18 12.37 0.41
N ALA A 60 6.62 11.11 0.43
CA ALA A 60 7.54 10.57 -0.56
C ALA A 60 7.24 9.12 -0.92
N TYR A 61 7.67 8.73 -2.12
CA TYR A 61 7.71 7.33 -2.52
C TYR A 61 8.89 6.63 -1.84
N VAL A 62 8.64 5.45 -1.27
CA VAL A 62 9.63 4.69 -0.51
C VAL A 62 9.97 3.39 -1.23
N HIS A 63 11.27 3.19 -1.41
CA HIS A 63 11.85 1.93 -1.86
C HIS A 63 12.84 1.45 -0.81
N HIS A 64 12.54 0.31 -0.19
CA HIS A 64 13.38 -0.29 0.83
C HIS A 64 13.22 -1.81 0.77
N GLN A 65 14.27 -2.56 1.09
CA GLN A 65 14.27 -4.02 1.02
C GLN A 65 13.17 -4.65 1.90
N ILE A 66 12.84 -4.04 3.03
CA ILE A 66 11.74 -4.48 3.92
C ILE A 66 10.36 -4.46 3.23
N LEU A 67 10.20 -3.66 2.17
CA LEU A 67 8.96 -3.56 1.41
C LEU A 67 8.90 -4.60 0.27
N PHE A 68 9.99 -5.33 0.01
CA PHE A 68 10.08 -6.26 -1.09
C PHE A 68 9.05 -7.38 -0.97
N GLU A 69 8.88 -7.98 0.20
CA GLU A 69 7.91 -9.08 0.40
C GLU A 69 6.48 -8.63 0.09
N ALA A 70 6.09 -7.44 0.57
CA ALA A 70 4.77 -6.88 0.30
C ALA A 70 4.57 -6.53 -1.18
N LYS A 71 5.58 -5.94 -1.82
CA LYS A 71 5.55 -5.64 -3.26
C LYS A 71 5.48 -6.92 -4.09
N ASN A 72 6.26 -7.94 -3.72
CA ASN A 72 6.29 -9.22 -4.41
C ASN A 72 4.94 -9.94 -4.29
N ALA A 73 4.35 -9.99 -3.09
CA ALA A 73 3.02 -10.56 -2.90
C ALA A 73 1.94 -9.87 -3.76
N ALA A 74 1.99 -8.53 -3.83
CA ALA A 74 1.09 -7.77 -4.70
C ALA A 74 1.37 -7.97 -6.19
N HIS A 75 2.64 -8.11 -6.59
CA HIS A 75 3.04 -8.41 -7.96
C HIS A 75 2.54 -9.80 -8.38
N CYS A 76 2.78 -10.84 -7.57
CA CYS A 76 2.28 -12.19 -7.80
C CYS A 76 0.75 -12.21 -7.94
N ASN A 77 0.04 -11.46 -7.09
CA ASN A 77 -1.43 -11.40 -7.17
C ASN A 77 -1.91 -10.69 -8.44
N LYS A 78 -1.20 -9.65 -8.89
CA LYS A 78 -1.58 -8.83 -10.05
C LYS A 78 -1.20 -9.46 -11.39
N PHE A 79 -0.03 -10.09 -11.46
CA PHE A 79 0.59 -10.55 -12.71
C PHE A 79 0.77 -12.07 -12.79
N GLY A 80 0.64 -12.80 -11.67
CA GLY A 80 0.83 -14.25 -11.63
C GLY A 80 2.28 -14.70 -11.54
N GLU A 81 3.23 -13.78 -11.34
CA GLU A 81 4.66 -14.06 -11.25
C GLU A 81 5.35 -13.19 -10.19
N GLU A 82 6.53 -13.60 -9.73
CA GLU A 82 7.34 -12.82 -8.78
C GLU A 82 7.97 -11.60 -9.46
N ILE A 83 8.33 -10.59 -8.66
CA ILE A 83 9.13 -9.46 -9.15
C ILE A 83 10.49 -10.02 -9.61
N PRO A 84 10.89 -9.77 -10.86
CA PRO A 84 12.18 -10.23 -11.34
C PRO A 84 13.30 -9.66 -10.47
N PRO A 85 14.33 -10.46 -10.15
CA PRO A 85 15.50 -9.96 -9.44
C PRO A 85 16.14 -8.86 -10.28
N TRP A 86 16.69 -7.85 -9.60
CA TRP A 86 17.50 -6.82 -10.26
C TRP A 86 18.72 -7.50 -10.91
N THR A 87 18.66 -7.76 -12.21
CA THR A 87 19.81 -8.16 -13.04
C THR A 87 20.63 -6.94 -13.43
#